data_AF-A0A7Y5VHR1-F1
#
_entry.id   AF-A0A7Y5VHR1-F1
#
_cell.length_a   1.000
_cell.length_b   1.000
_cell.length_c   1.000
_cell.angle_alpha   90.00
_cell.angle_beta   90.00
_cell.angle_gamma   90.00
#
_symmetry.space_group_name_H-M   'P 1'
#
loop_
_entity.id
_entity.type
_entity.pdbx_description
1 polymer ?
#
loop_
_entity_poly.entity_id
_entity_poly.type
_entity_poly.pdbx_seq_one_letter_code
_entity_poly.pdbx_strand_id
1 'polypeptide(L)'
;MNTEELLELPPEIEAELQAITDLMFERQVSTQAAINAHSQAWKDLERHRSQEAAEALLRAEAAMVSAGEALNAASRMFDEFLLRHGIDPDTLEKKLPSQKNRLWQKDLEPATVPKDSVDIETALQQNLEQLLDLFPPAWIERQLVKAMAIMRGRTATPPFLLGHLSADPVIEDRFSYGLALAVALLVETPHFDIYEAPSLVPQIAMLCMMLPALEKVDGGIEKLLELRKAPGREVDSRIYELLVAAGAADMGRKVSFIPTHPGSKTPDLRVHDMHFPVVMECKLQSRQSEVENQTVALMRPIRDWFQIERQKGNPILGELRLSLTSRVGSLDAAVICEDLRQLWSSLNPFQRGSYAWGSAEWLPLPVEMKLSTTMRAFCPAYLEELMPDATETGSEWDGLFFLVEGQFGPTANSIKMPLCVRWRLEHPDDMSAVARNVVRHLGEAIEQIPHGEVGIIYIGYVDTLRVALADQRTEGIIDALPEFGHTKRGVLAPMAEINRLYPHVSEYGAPDLIESAIPATQDAERALHRYFPTLVFTAGDGADLDDAEIQS
;
A
#
# COMPACT_ATOMS: atom_id res chain seq x y z
N MET A 1 2.41 0.99 34.85
CA MET A 1 1.84 1.91 33.84
C MET A 1 1.91 1.29 32.45
N ASN A 2 0.85 0.55 32.10
CA ASN A 2 0.43 0.35 30.72
C ASN A 2 -0.31 1.62 30.22
N THR A 3 -0.73 1.66 28.96
CA THR A 3 -1.37 2.84 28.35
C THR A 3 -2.74 3.15 28.96
N GLU A 4 -3.41 2.16 29.57
CA GLU A 4 -4.68 2.35 30.28
C GLU A 4 -4.50 3.03 31.64
N GLU A 5 -3.44 2.73 32.38
CA GLU A 5 -3.11 3.45 33.62
C GLU A 5 -2.74 4.93 33.35
N LEU A 6 -2.37 5.29 32.10
CA LEU A 6 -2.20 6.68 31.66
C LEU A 6 -3.55 7.38 31.38
N LEU A 7 -4.61 6.63 31.05
CA LEU A 7 -5.97 7.15 30.86
C LEU A 7 -6.71 7.32 32.18
N GLU A 8 -6.32 6.59 33.23
CA GLU A 8 -6.84 6.75 34.60
C GLU A 8 -5.95 7.63 35.50
N LEU A 9 -5.17 8.54 34.90
CA LEU A 9 -4.40 9.49 35.68
C LEU A 9 -5.33 10.32 36.58
N PRO A 10 -5.00 10.51 37.87
CA PRO A 10 -5.64 11.50 38.70
C PRO A 10 -5.73 12.85 37.95
N PRO A 11 -6.85 13.58 38.03
CA PRO A 11 -7.06 14.81 37.26
C PRO A 11 -5.94 15.86 37.42
N GLU A 12 -5.26 15.85 38.56
CA GLU A 12 -4.10 16.71 38.83
C GLU A 12 -2.87 16.34 37.99
N ILE A 13 -2.63 15.04 37.78
CA ILE A 13 -1.52 14.52 36.97
C ILE A 13 -1.83 14.71 35.48
N GLU A 14 -3.09 14.49 35.07
CA GLU A 14 -3.56 14.78 33.72
C GLU A 14 -3.36 16.27 33.36
N ALA A 15 -3.72 17.18 34.27
CA ALA A 15 -3.54 18.61 34.07
C ALA A 15 -2.05 19.02 33.98
N GLU A 16 -1.16 18.43 34.79
CA GLU A 16 0.29 18.68 34.71
C GLU A 16 0.88 18.14 33.40
N LEU A 17 0.52 16.90 33.02
CA LEU A 17 0.93 16.28 31.76
C LEU A 17 0.49 17.13 30.56
N GLN A 18 -0.76 17.60 30.56
CA GLN A 18 -1.28 18.49 29.53
C GLN A 18 -0.48 19.78 29.45
N ALA A 19 -0.19 20.42 30.59
CA ALA A 19 0.58 21.67 30.63
C ALA A 19 2.01 21.50 30.09
N ILE A 20 2.68 20.37 30.39
CA ILE A 20 4.01 20.08 29.84
C ILE A 20 3.94 19.81 28.33
N THR A 21 2.93 19.07 27.89
CA THR A 21 2.70 18.78 26.47
C THR A 21 2.44 20.06 25.68
N ASP A 22 1.59 20.96 26.21
CA ASP A 22 1.33 22.28 25.65
C ASP A 22 2.60 23.12 25.55
N LEU A 23 3.44 23.11 26.60
CA LEU A 23 4.72 23.81 26.61
C LEU A 23 5.68 23.24 25.55
N MET A 24 5.86 21.91 25.49
CA MET A 24 6.70 21.27 24.48
C MET A 24 6.26 21.67 23.08
N PHE A 25 4.95 21.66 22.84
CA PHE A 25 4.39 22.06 21.56
C PHE A 25 4.62 23.56 21.25
N GLU A 26 4.37 24.46 22.21
CA GLU A 26 4.68 25.89 22.07
C GLU A 26 6.16 26.10 21.68
N ARG A 27 7.07 25.36 22.32
CA ARG A 27 8.50 25.39 21.99
C ARG A 27 8.81 24.83 20.63
N GLN A 28 8.11 23.78 20.18
CA GLN A 28 8.25 23.23 18.83
C GLN A 28 7.82 24.25 17.78
N VAL A 29 6.67 24.92 17.97
CA VAL A 29 6.20 26.01 17.09
C VAL A 29 7.19 27.18 17.06
N SER A 30 7.69 27.60 18.23
CA SER A 30 8.70 28.68 18.33
C SER A 30 10.00 28.30 17.60
N THR A 31 10.44 27.05 17.75
CA THR A 31 11.61 26.50 17.06
C THR A 31 11.41 26.51 15.56
N GLN A 32 10.24 26.07 15.08
CA GLN A 32 9.92 26.08 13.66
C GLN A 32 9.86 27.50 13.08
N ALA A 33 9.28 28.46 13.82
CA ALA A 33 9.27 29.86 13.41
C ALA A 33 10.70 30.43 13.29
N ALA A 34 11.60 30.06 14.21
CA ALA A 34 13.00 30.45 14.17
C ALA A 34 13.76 29.80 13.00
N ILE A 35 13.52 28.51 12.72
CA ILE A 35 14.07 27.80 11.53
C ILE A 35 13.61 28.47 10.23
N ASN A 36 12.33 28.85 10.15
CA ASN A 36 11.77 29.55 9.00
C ASN A 36 12.41 30.92 8.80
N ALA A 37 12.55 31.70 9.89
CA ALA A 37 13.23 32.99 9.86
C ALA A 37 14.69 32.87 9.43
N HIS A 38 15.40 31.84 9.91
CA HIS A 38 16.77 31.54 9.52
C HIS A 38 16.88 31.19 8.03
N SER A 39 16.00 30.31 7.55
CA SER A 39 15.95 29.92 6.13
C SER A 39 15.66 31.10 5.21
N GLN A 40 14.78 32.02 5.62
CA GLN A 40 14.48 33.22 4.87
C GLN A 40 15.65 34.20 4.85
N ALA A 41 16.27 34.45 6.01
CA ALA A 41 17.46 35.30 6.12
C ALA A 41 18.64 34.77 5.27
N TRP A 42 18.78 33.44 5.18
CA TRP A 42 19.80 32.81 4.34
C TRP A 42 19.58 33.07 2.85
N LYS A 43 18.33 32.93 2.37
CA LYS A 43 17.95 33.28 0.98
C LYS A 43 18.18 34.76 0.67
N ASP A 44 17.86 35.64 1.61
CA ASP A 44 18.04 37.07 1.44
C ASP A 44 19.53 37.45 1.40
N LEU A 45 20.37 36.78 2.21
CA LEU A 45 21.83 36.91 2.12
C LEU A 45 22.37 36.43 0.78
N GLU A 46 21.89 35.30 0.27
CA GLU A 46 22.32 34.76 -1.03
C GLU A 46 21.98 35.71 -2.19
N ARG A 47 20.77 36.30 -2.16
CA ARG A 47 20.28 37.25 -3.17
C ARG A 47 20.97 38.60 -3.12
N HIS A 48 21.10 39.18 -1.93
CA HIS A 48 21.50 40.58 -1.78
C HIS A 48 22.96 40.76 -1.38
N ARG A 49 23.57 39.75 -0.75
CA ARG A 49 24.96 39.75 -0.26
C ARG A 49 25.33 41.02 0.53
N SER A 50 24.36 41.57 1.28
CA SER A 50 24.53 42.79 2.07
C SER A 50 24.94 42.47 3.51
N GLN A 51 25.57 43.44 4.17
CA GLN A 51 25.89 43.34 5.59
C GLN A 51 24.61 43.20 6.45
N GLU A 52 23.54 43.91 6.09
CA GLU A 52 22.24 43.82 6.77
C GLU A 52 21.64 42.41 6.70
N ALA A 53 21.74 41.74 5.54
CA ALA A 53 21.28 40.37 5.39
C ALA A 53 22.13 39.38 6.20
N ALA A 54 23.44 39.62 6.32
CA ALA A 54 24.32 38.81 7.16
C ALA A 54 23.99 38.97 8.65
N GLU A 55 23.71 40.20 9.11
CA GLU A 55 23.26 40.47 10.47
C GLU A 55 21.88 39.87 10.77
N ALA A 56 20.97 39.88 9.78
CA ALA A 56 19.67 39.21 9.90
C ALA A 56 19.82 37.69 10.04
N LEU A 57 20.74 37.07 9.29
CA LEU A 57 21.03 35.65 9.40
C LEU A 57 21.57 35.29 10.80
N LEU A 58 22.54 36.05 11.32
CA LEU A 58 23.08 35.82 12.66
C LEU A 58 22.01 35.95 13.76
N ARG A 59 21.09 36.93 13.66
CA ARG A 59 19.97 37.05 14.59
C ARG A 59 19.02 35.86 14.52
N ALA A 60 18.73 35.40 13.31
CA ALA A 60 17.85 34.25 13.10
C ALA A 60 18.50 32.93 13.57
N GLU A 61 19.81 32.78 13.38
CA GLU A 61 20.60 31.65 13.90
C GLU A 61 20.57 31.61 15.44
N ALA A 62 20.80 32.76 16.10
CA ALA A 62 20.71 32.86 17.55
C ALA A 62 19.30 32.55 18.08
N ALA A 63 18.25 33.01 17.38
CA ALA A 63 16.87 32.67 17.71
C ALA A 63 16.58 31.18 17.55
N MET A 64 17.13 30.54 16.50
CA MET A 64 16.99 29.11 16.25
C MET A 64 17.65 28.28 17.36
N VAL A 65 18.88 28.63 17.75
CA VAL A 65 19.58 27.98 18.87
C VAL A 65 18.79 28.15 20.17
N SER A 66 18.37 29.38 20.50
CA SER A 66 17.58 29.65 21.71
C SER A 66 16.27 28.87 21.74
N ALA A 67 15.58 28.73 20.60
CA ALA A 67 14.33 28.00 20.54
C ALA A 67 14.57 26.49 20.71
N GLY A 68 15.62 25.94 20.09
CA GLY A 68 16.03 24.55 20.27
C GLY A 68 16.41 24.22 21.72
N GLU A 69 17.12 25.13 22.41
CA GLU A 69 17.40 24.97 23.85
C GLU A 69 16.14 24.95 24.70
N ALA A 70 15.15 25.79 24.37
CA ALA A 70 13.87 25.83 25.07
C ALA A 70 13.04 24.58 24.82
N LEU A 71 13.05 24.02 23.60
CA LEU A 71 12.41 22.75 23.29
C LEU A 71 13.06 21.59 24.06
N ASN A 72 14.39 21.53 24.07
CA ASN A 72 15.13 20.53 24.85
C ASN A 72 14.85 20.64 26.36
N ALA A 73 14.67 21.87 26.88
CA ALA A 73 14.28 22.06 28.27
C ALA A 73 12.87 21.55 28.55
N ALA A 74 11.90 21.79 27.65
CA ALA A 74 10.55 21.26 27.79
C ALA A 74 10.52 19.72 27.70
N SER A 75 11.31 19.12 26.81
CA SER A 75 11.47 17.66 26.74
C SER A 75 12.00 17.08 28.04
N ARG A 76 13.02 17.71 28.65
CA ARG A 76 13.52 17.29 29.97
C ARG A 76 12.46 17.40 31.07
N MET A 77 11.61 18.42 31.04
CA MET A 77 10.51 18.54 31.99
C MET A 77 9.52 17.39 31.86
N PHE A 78 9.26 16.93 30.63
CA PHE A 78 8.43 15.75 30.37
C PHE A 78 9.08 14.47 30.91
N ASP A 79 10.37 14.26 30.65
CA ASP A 79 11.09 13.10 31.18
C ASP A 79 11.13 13.11 32.72
N GLU A 80 11.36 14.27 33.33
CA GLU A 80 11.32 14.45 34.79
C GLU A 80 9.93 14.21 35.37
N PHE A 81 8.88 14.62 34.67
CA PHE A 81 7.49 14.34 35.04
C PHE A 81 7.22 12.83 35.03
N LEU A 82 7.56 12.14 33.93
CA LEU A 82 7.42 10.69 33.82
C LEU A 82 8.14 9.98 34.97
N LEU A 83 9.41 10.32 35.20
CA LEU A 83 10.22 9.75 36.28
C LEU A 83 9.62 9.99 37.67
N ARG A 84 9.07 11.19 37.93
CA ARG A 84 8.42 11.53 39.20
C ARG A 84 7.18 10.67 39.47
N HIS A 85 6.50 10.24 38.41
CA HIS A 85 5.34 9.36 38.49
C HIS A 85 5.70 7.88 38.36
N GLY A 86 6.98 7.53 38.49
CA GLY A 86 7.45 6.14 38.46
C GLY A 86 7.41 5.52 37.06
N ILE A 87 7.29 6.36 36.02
CA ILE A 87 7.31 5.94 34.62
C ILE A 87 8.71 6.21 34.09
N ASP A 88 9.46 5.15 33.82
CA ASP A 88 10.75 5.28 33.16
C ASP A 88 10.54 5.65 31.67
N PRO A 89 11.05 6.81 31.19
CA PRO A 89 10.92 7.24 29.79
C PRO A 89 11.39 6.16 28.81
N ASP A 90 12.49 5.47 29.13
CA ASP A 90 13.05 4.38 28.31
C ASP A 90 12.12 3.16 28.26
N THR A 91 11.28 3.00 29.28
CA THR A 91 10.29 1.92 29.36
C THR A 91 9.01 2.29 28.59
N LEU A 92 8.65 3.57 28.50
CA LEU A 92 7.57 4.08 27.64
C LEU A 92 7.88 3.88 26.15
N GLU A 93 9.14 4.09 25.74
CA GLU A 93 9.60 3.76 24.38
C GLU A 93 9.54 2.26 24.08
N LYS A 94 9.81 1.40 25.08
CA LYS A 94 9.74 -0.06 24.95
C LYS A 94 8.31 -0.63 25.02
N LYS A 95 7.35 0.13 25.57
CA LYS A 95 5.95 -0.27 25.75
C LYS A 95 5.01 0.26 24.67
N LEU A 96 5.43 1.21 23.83
CA LEU A 96 4.82 1.34 22.51
C LEU A 96 4.86 -0.07 21.90
N PRO A 97 3.74 -0.62 21.40
CA PRO A 97 3.74 -1.94 20.81
C PRO A 97 4.88 -1.95 19.82
N SER A 98 5.97 -2.65 20.15
CA SER A 98 6.98 -2.96 19.18
C SER A 98 6.32 -4.00 18.30
N GLN A 99 5.35 -3.57 17.47
CA GLN A 99 5.13 -4.27 16.23
C GLN A 99 6.52 -4.39 15.65
N LYS A 100 7.09 -5.60 15.70
CA LYS A 100 8.37 -5.88 15.07
C LYS A 100 8.21 -5.27 13.68
N ASN A 101 8.95 -4.21 13.38
CA ASN A 101 8.79 -3.50 12.12
C ASN A 101 8.93 -4.56 11.02
N ARG A 102 7.81 -4.95 10.39
CA ARG A 102 7.79 -6.01 9.38
C ARG A 102 8.18 -5.43 8.04
N LEU A 103 9.35 -4.79 8.00
CA LEU A 103 9.80 -4.03 6.85
C LEU A 103 10.15 -4.94 5.68
N TRP A 104 10.65 -6.14 6.00
CA TRP A 104 11.17 -7.09 5.02
C TRP A 104 10.10 -8.07 4.60
N GLN A 105 10.07 -8.43 3.32
CA GLN A 105 9.03 -9.32 2.78
C GLN A 105 9.02 -10.70 3.46
N LYS A 106 10.19 -11.21 3.86
CA LYS A 106 10.31 -12.46 4.63
C LYS A 106 9.58 -12.43 5.99
N ASP A 107 9.37 -11.23 6.54
CA ASP A 107 8.69 -11.04 7.82
C ASP A 107 7.17 -10.87 7.62
N LEU A 108 6.71 -10.88 6.36
CA LEU A 108 5.34 -10.63 5.92
C LEU A 108 4.74 -11.87 5.23
N GLU A 109 5.13 -13.05 5.70
CA GLU A 109 4.50 -14.29 5.29
C GLU A 109 3.22 -14.51 6.12
N PRO A 110 2.17 -15.15 5.57
CA PRO A 110 0.96 -15.46 6.33
C PRO A 110 1.25 -16.22 7.64
N ALA A 111 2.33 -17.00 7.68
CA ALA A 111 2.76 -17.72 8.88
C ALA A 111 3.37 -16.83 9.98
N THR A 112 3.84 -15.62 9.63
CA THR A 112 4.47 -14.66 10.55
C THR A 112 3.53 -13.53 10.98
N VAL A 113 2.38 -13.37 10.30
CA VAL A 113 1.33 -12.41 10.65
C VAL A 113 0.44 -12.99 11.76
N PRO A 114 0.16 -12.25 12.85
CA PRO A 114 -0.75 -12.64 13.92
C PRO A 114 -2.08 -13.06 13.34
N LYS A 115 -2.61 -14.17 13.87
CA LYS A 115 -3.93 -14.67 13.48
C LYS A 115 -5.07 -13.85 14.07
N ASP A 116 -4.73 -12.89 14.93
CA ASP A 116 -5.68 -12.02 15.63
C ASP A 116 -6.19 -10.88 14.73
N SER A 117 -5.69 -10.80 13.49
CA SER A 117 -6.26 -9.94 12.45
C SER A 117 -7.73 -10.29 12.24
N VAL A 118 -8.57 -9.27 12.11
CA VAL A 118 -10.00 -9.45 11.86
C VAL A 118 -10.22 -10.26 10.59
N ASP A 119 -10.92 -11.37 10.72
CA ASP A 119 -11.30 -12.22 9.61
C ASP A 119 -12.18 -11.45 8.60
N ILE A 120 -11.73 -11.38 7.34
CA ILE A 120 -12.38 -10.60 6.26
C ILE A 120 -13.85 -11.03 6.09
N GLU A 121 -14.11 -12.33 6.13
CA GLU A 121 -15.46 -12.89 5.94
C GLU A 121 -16.37 -12.48 7.11
N THR A 122 -15.87 -12.56 8.34
CA THR A 122 -16.57 -12.10 9.55
C THR A 122 -16.90 -10.61 9.48
N ALA A 123 -15.94 -9.76 9.11
CA ALA A 123 -16.15 -8.32 8.94
C ALA A 123 -17.24 -8.02 7.91
N LEU A 124 -17.21 -8.70 6.77
CA LEU A 124 -18.21 -8.55 5.71
C LEU A 124 -19.59 -9.08 6.14
N GLN A 125 -19.68 -10.25 6.75
CA GLN A 125 -20.95 -10.83 7.21
C GLN A 125 -21.68 -9.90 8.19
N GLN A 126 -20.94 -9.21 9.06
CA GLN A 126 -21.51 -8.32 10.08
C GLN A 126 -21.96 -6.97 9.53
N ASN A 127 -21.22 -6.42 8.55
CA ASN A 127 -21.30 -4.99 8.24
C ASN A 127 -21.55 -4.66 6.75
N LEU A 128 -21.49 -5.64 5.83
CA LEU A 128 -21.67 -5.37 4.40
C LEU A 128 -23.09 -4.85 4.07
N GLU A 129 -24.12 -5.36 4.73
CA GLU A 129 -25.50 -4.89 4.52
C GLU A 129 -25.66 -3.40 4.84
N GLN A 130 -25.07 -2.94 5.95
CA GLN A 130 -25.08 -1.53 6.35
C GLN A 130 -24.41 -0.63 5.30
N LEU A 131 -23.27 -1.07 4.74
CA LEU A 131 -22.61 -0.35 3.65
C LEU A 131 -23.47 -0.30 2.39
N LEU A 132 -24.12 -1.41 2.03
CA LEU A 132 -24.98 -1.49 0.84
C LEU A 132 -26.23 -0.60 0.96
N ASP A 133 -26.81 -0.48 2.16
CA ASP A 133 -28.00 0.32 2.45
C ASP A 133 -27.79 1.84 2.28
N LEU A 134 -26.54 2.30 2.26
CA LEU A 134 -26.21 3.69 1.92
C LEU A 134 -26.51 4.02 0.45
N PHE A 135 -26.60 3.02 -0.41
CA PHE A 135 -26.77 3.19 -1.85
C PHE A 135 -28.21 2.86 -2.30
N PRO A 136 -28.73 3.49 -3.36
CA PRO A 136 -30.04 3.14 -3.90
C PRO A 136 -30.11 1.66 -4.29
N PRO A 137 -31.10 0.87 -3.83
CA PRO A 137 -31.16 -0.57 -4.11
C PRO A 137 -31.13 -0.92 -5.61
N ALA A 138 -31.82 -0.14 -6.44
CA ALA A 138 -31.84 -0.32 -7.90
C ALA A 138 -30.48 -0.05 -8.57
N TRP A 139 -29.60 0.74 -7.93
CA TRP A 139 -28.24 0.93 -8.39
C TRP A 139 -27.39 -0.29 -8.04
N ILE A 140 -27.44 -0.76 -6.77
CA ILE A 140 -26.73 -1.97 -6.32
C ILE A 140 -27.07 -3.17 -7.19
N GLU A 141 -28.35 -3.48 -7.38
CA GLU A 141 -28.81 -4.62 -8.19
C GLU A 141 -28.21 -4.58 -9.61
N ARG A 142 -28.28 -3.42 -10.27
CA ARG A 142 -27.73 -3.24 -11.62
C ARG A 142 -26.23 -3.47 -11.65
N GLN A 143 -25.51 -2.97 -10.65
CA GLN A 143 -24.06 -3.08 -10.62
C GLN A 143 -23.59 -4.49 -10.29
N LEU A 144 -24.26 -5.19 -9.38
CA LEU A 144 -23.96 -6.59 -9.08
C LEU A 144 -24.12 -7.45 -10.34
N VAL A 145 -25.18 -7.24 -11.14
CA VAL A 145 -25.37 -7.95 -12.42
C VAL A 145 -24.23 -7.66 -13.41
N LYS A 146 -23.85 -6.39 -13.56
CA LYS A 146 -22.73 -5.99 -14.44
C LYS A 146 -21.40 -6.61 -13.98
N ALA A 147 -21.11 -6.52 -12.69
CA ALA A 147 -19.87 -7.04 -12.10
C ALA A 147 -19.79 -8.57 -12.18
N MET A 148 -20.90 -9.28 -11.97
CA MET A 148 -20.96 -10.74 -12.17
C MET A 148 -20.69 -11.15 -13.61
N ALA A 149 -21.16 -10.38 -14.60
CA ALA A 149 -20.83 -10.63 -16.00
C ALA A 149 -19.33 -10.45 -16.27
N ILE A 150 -18.70 -9.41 -15.70
CA ILE A 150 -17.25 -9.18 -15.79
C ILE A 150 -16.48 -10.33 -15.13
N MET A 151 -16.85 -10.74 -13.91
CA MET A 151 -16.26 -11.86 -13.18
C MET A 151 -16.31 -13.17 -13.99
N ARG A 152 -17.46 -13.48 -14.62
CA ARG A 152 -17.58 -14.66 -15.50
C ARG A 152 -16.64 -14.59 -16.69
N GLY A 153 -16.50 -13.41 -17.31
CA GLY A 153 -15.56 -13.21 -18.41
C GLY A 153 -14.11 -13.45 -17.97
N ARG A 154 -13.70 -12.87 -16.84
CA ARG A 154 -12.32 -12.97 -16.32
C ARG A 154 -11.98 -14.37 -15.81
N THR A 155 -12.90 -15.05 -15.13
CA THR A 155 -12.70 -16.44 -14.67
C THR A 155 -12.71 -17.47 -15.80
N ALA A 156 -13.26 -17.12 -16.96
CA ALA A 156 -13.20 -17.95 -18.16
C ALA A 156 -11.92 -17.72 -18.99
N THR A 157 -11.14 -16.68 -18.68
CA THR A 157 -9.87 -16.39 -19.35
C THR A 157 -8.69 -16.86 -18.51
N PRO A 158 -7.67 -17.49 -19.11
CA PRO A 158 -6.44 -17.79 -18.40
C PRO A 158 -5.78 -16.52 -17.84
N PRO A 159 -5.16 -16.59 -16.65
CA PRO A 159 -4.65 -15.42 -15.97
C PRO A 159 -3.43 -14.84 -16.68
N PHE A 160 -3.35 -13.52 -16.63
CA PHE A 160 -2.17 -12.73 -16.93
C PHE A 160 -1.89 -11.89 -15.68
N LEU A 161 -0.79 -12.20 -14.99
CA LEU A 161 -0.47 -11.70 -13.66
C LEU A 161 0.83 -10.90 -13.66
N LEU A 162 0.87 -9.89 -12.80
CA LEU A 162 2.07 -9.17 -12.39
C LEU A 162 2.15 -9.31 -10.87
N GLY A 163 3.19 -9.97 -10.37
CA GLY A 163 3.19 -10.56 -9.03
C GLY A 163 1.98 -11.46 -8.82
N HIS A 164 1.20 -11.17 -7.77
CA HIS A 164 -0.02 -11.90 -7.41
C HIS A 164 -1.31 -11.25 -7.93
N LEU A 165 -1.21 -10.13 -8.64
CA LEU A 165 -2.37 -9.40 -9.15
C LEU A 165 -2.55 -9.60 -10.65
N SER A 166 -3.77 -9.40 -11.13
CA SER A 166 -4.02 -9.36 -12.57
C SER A 166 -3.20 -8.24 -13.25
N ALA A 167 -2.79 -8.46 -14.48
CA ALA A 167 -2.19 -7.46 -15.36
C ALA A 167 -3.20 -6.87 -16.36
N ASP A 168 -4.47 -7.25 -16.26
CA ASP A 168 -5.50 -6.73 -17.14
C ASP A 168 -5.92 -5.30 -16.77
N PRO A 169 -6.49 -4.54 -17.73
CA PRO A 169 -6.87 -3.15 -17.51
C PRO A 169 -7.76 -2.95 -16.28
N VAL A 170 -7.60 -1.78 -15.67
CA VAL A 170 -8.43 -1.35 -14.53
C VAL A 170 -9.90 -1.37 -14.93
N ILE A 171 -10.71 -1.98 -14.07
CA ILE A 171 -12.16 -2.06 -14.25
C ILE A 171 -12.76 -0.66 -14.07
N GLU A 172 -13.55 -0.21 -15.05
CA GLU A 172 -14.10 1.15 -15.07
C GLU A 172 -14.95 1.48 -13.82
N ASP A 173 -15.72 0.50 -13.33
CA ASP A 173 -16.61 0.61 -12.17
C ASP A 173 -16.03 -0.17 -10.98
N ARG A 174 -14.81 0.18 -10.60
CA ARG A 174 -13.99 -0.60 -9.65
C ARG A 174 -14.62 -0.73 -8.27
N PHE A 175 -15.27 0.32 -7.76
CA PHE A 175 -15.93 0.28 -6.45
C PHE A 175 -17.07 -0.73 -6.44
N SER A 176 -17.97 -0.66 -7.43
CA SER A 176 -19.09 -1.60 -7.52
C SER A 176 -18.62 -3.02 -7.79
N TYR A 177 -17.50 -3.19 -8.50
CA TYR A 177 -16.85 -4.48 -8.68
C TYR A 177 -16.31 -5.04 -7.36
N GLY A 178 -15.70 -4.20 -6.52
CA GLY A 178 -15.29 -4.58 -5.16
C GLY A 178 -16.46 -5.04 -4.28
N LEU A 179 -17.58 -4.30 -4.29
CA LEU A 179 -18.81 -4.71 -3.60
C LEU A 179 -19.32 -6.06 -4.11
N ALA A 180 -19.31 -6.27 -5.42
CA ALA A 180 -19.73 -7.54 -6.01
C ALA A 180 -18.80 -8.70 -5.65
N LEU A 181 -17.48 -8.45 -5.53
CA LEU A 181 -16.53 -9.44 -5.05
C LEU A 181 -16.77 -9.78 -3.58
N ALA A 182 -17.05 -8.80 -2.72
CA ALA A 182 -17.39 -9.05 -1.33
C ALA A 182 -18.66 -9.93 -1.20
N VAL A 183 -19.71 -9.63 -1.96
CA VAL A 183 -20.91 -10.49 -2.02
C VAL A 183 -20.58 -11.88 -2.57
N ALA A 184 -19.77 -11.95 -3.63
CA ALA A 184 -19.36 -13.19 -4.28
C ALA A 184 -18.55 -14.11 -3.35
N LEU A 185 -17.71 -13.53 -2.49
CA LEU A 185 -16.98 -14.25 -1.44
C LEU A 185 -17.96 -14.90 -0.46
N LEU A 186 -18.88 -14.11 0.11
CA LEU A 186 -19.85 -14.59 1.11
C LEU A 186 -20.80 -15.68 0.59
N VAL A 187 -21.13 -15.67 -0.70
CA VAL A 187 -21.99 -16.69 -1.33
C VAL A 187 -21.20 -17.81 -2.01
N GLU A 188 -19.88 -17.82 -1.85
CA GLU A 188 -18.95 -18.83 -2.38
C GLU A 188 -19.12 -19.12 -3.89
N THR A 189 -19.31 -18.06 -4.70
CA THR A 189 -19.57 -18.28 -6.12
C THR A 189 -18.36 -18.92 -6.82
N PRO A 190 -18.56 -19.89 -7.72
CA PRO A 190 -17.47 -20.45 -8.49
C PRO A 190 -16.83 -19.40 -9.41
N HIS A 191 -17.53 -18.33 -9.79
CA HIS A 191 -16.98 -17.26 -10.65
C HIS A 191 -16.23 -16.15 -9.89
N PHE A 192 -15.85 -16.36 -8.64
CA PHE A 192 -15.09 -15.38 -7.87
C PHE A 192 -13.71 -15.10 -8.51
N ASP A 193 -13.43 -13.81 -8.75
CA ASP A 193 -12.15 -13.35 -9.33
C ASP A 193 -11.09 -13.26 -8.23
N ILE A 194 -10.33 -14.34 -8.09
CA ILE A 194 -9.31 -14.50 -7.04
C ILE A 194 -8.12 -13.57 -7.19
N TYR A 195 -7.91 -12.91 -8.34
CA TYR A 195 -6.72 -12.07 -8.56
C TYR A 195 -7.01 -10.58 -8.41
N GLU A 196 -8.26 -10.16 -8.49
CA GLU A 196 -8.67 -8.81 -8.10
C GLU A 196 -9.09 -8.74 -6.64
N ALA A 197 -9.65 -9.83 -6.09
CA ALA A 197 -10.19 -9.87 -4.75
C ALA A 197 -9.21 -9.45 -3.63
N PRO A 198 -7.94 -9.91 -3.60
CA PRO A 198 -6.96 -9.47 -2.59
C PRO A 198 -6.74 -7.96 -2.55
N SER A 199 -6.94 -7.27 -3.69
CA SER A 199 -6.77 -5.82 -3.76
C SER A 199 -8.04 -5.05 -3.41
N LEU A 200 -9.22 -5.68 -3.45
CA LEU A 200 -10.51 -4.98 -3.33
C LEU A 200 -11.31 -5.41 -2.11
N VAL A 201 -11.43 -6.72 -1.87
CA VAL A 201 -12.27 -7.27 -0.80
C VAL A 201 -11.80 -6.82 0.59
N PRO A 202 -10.49 -6.85 0.92
CA PRO A 202 -10.01 -6.33 2.20
C PRO A 202 -10.35 -4.85 2.40
N GLN A 203 -10.27 -4.02 1.33
CA GLN A 203 -10.63 -2.61 1.43
C GLN A 203 -12.12 -2.41 1.69
N ILE A 204 -12.98 -3.21 1.05
CA ILE A 204 -14.43 -3.18 1.31
C ILE A 204 -14.73 -3.64 2.74
N ALA A 205 -14.08 -4.73 3.20
CA ALA A 205 -14.24 -5.21 4.57
C ALA A 205 -13.84 -4.14 5.59
N MET A 206 -12.71 -3.46 5.37
CA MET A 206 -12.24 -2.37 6.22
C MET A 206 -13.20 -1.17 6.21
N LEU A 207 -13.74 -0.79 5.04
CA LEU A 207 -14.77 0.25 4.95
C LEU A 207 -16.03 -0.12 5.73
N CYS A 208 -16.47 -1.39 5.66
CA CYS A 208 -17.62 -1.87 6.41
C CYS A 208 -17.38 -1.73 7.93
N MET A 209 -16.20 -2.11 8.41
CA MET A 209 -15.84 -1.99 9.82
C MET A 209 -15.71 -0.54 10.29
N MET A 210 -15.15 0.32 9.45
CA MET A 210 -14.87 1.72 9.77
C MET A 210 -16.05 2.65 9.53
N LEU A 211 -17.20 2.13 9.08
CA LEU A 211 -18.38 2.94 8.78
C LEU A 211 -18.84 3.78 10.00
N PRO A 212 -18.93 3.26 11.24
CA PRO A 212 -19.30 4.06 12.41
C PRO A 212 -18.31 5.18 12.74
N ALA A 213 -17.02 4.99 12.47
CA ALA A 213 -16.00 6.02 12.65
C ALA A 213 -16.09 7.08 11.54
N LEU A 214 -16.33 6.65 10.31
CA LEU A 214 -16.50 7.53 9.15
C LEU A 214 -17.74 8.43 9.28
N GLU A 215 -18.82 7.99 9.94
CA GLU A 215 -19.97 8.83 10.28
C GLU A 215 -19.62 10.04 11.17
N LYS A 216 -18.51 9.94 11.93
CA LYS A 216 -18.02 11.03 12.79
C LYS A 216 -17.14 12.04 12.02
N VAL A 217 -16.73 11.71 10.79
CA VAL A 217 -15.93 12.58 9.92
C VAL A 217 -16.85 13.54 9.17
N ASP A 218 -16.58 14.85 9.26
CA ASP A 218 -17.36 15.85 8.52
C ASP A 218 -17.15 15.70 6.99
N GLY A 219 -18.25 15.40 6.28
CA GLY A 219 -18.25 15.04 4.86
C GLY A 219 -17.90 13.58 4.55
N GLY A 220 -17.69 12.71 5.55
CA GLY A 220 -17.24 11.33 5.37
C GLY A 220 -18.21 10.46 4.56
N ILE A 221 -19.50 10.49 4.93
CA ILE A 221 -20.54 9.71 4.23
C ILE A 221 -20.79 10.26 2.83
N GLU A 222 -20.79 11.59 2.65
CA GLU A 222 -20.92 12.22 1.35
C GLU A 222 -19.80 11.77 0.40
N LYS A 223 -18.55 11.79 0.88
CA LYS A 223 -17.37 11.36 0.12
C LYS A 223 -17.43 9.86 -0.21
N LEU A 224 -17.91 9.01 0.70
CA LEU A 224 -18.16 7.59 0.43
C LEU A 224 -19.18 7.39 -0.70
N LEU A 225 -20.29 8.15 -0.66
CA LEU A 225 -21.33 8.11 -1.70
C LEU A 225 -20.85 8.64 -3.06
N GLU A 226 -19.76 9.41 -3.11
CA GLU A 226 -19.14 9.84 -4.37
C GLU A 226 -18.42 8.70 -5.11
N LEU A 227 -18.02 7.62 -4.43
CA LEU A 227 -17.34 6.47 -5.05
C LEU A 227 -18.16 5.87 -6.21
N ARG A 228 -19.50 5.96 -6.16
CA ARG A 228 -20.40 5.52 -7.25
C ARG A 228 -20.19 6.24 -8.59
N LYS A 229 -19.55 7.41 -8.57
CA LYS A 229 -19.26 8.24 -9.74
C LYS A 229 -17.76 8.35 -10.03
N ALA A 230 -16.92 7.83 -9.14
CA ALA A 230 -15.49 7.90 -9.29
C ALA A 230 -15.03 7.06 -10.48
N PRO A 231 -14.14 7.57 -11.35
CA PRO A 231 -13.47 6.74 -12.35
C PRO A 231 -12.73 5.59 -11.67
N GLY A 232 -12.73 4.38 -12.25
CA GLY A 232 -12.12 3.20 -11.65
C GLY A 232 -10.66 3.38 -11.18
N ARG A 233 -9.88 4.23 -11.85
CA ARG A 233 -8.50 4.57 -11.48
C ARG A 233 -8.35 5.43 -10.23
N GLU A 234 -9.42 6.08 -9.77
CA GLU A 234 -9.45 6.95 -8.58
C GLU A 234 -10.12 6.27 -7.39
N VAL A 235 -10.72 5.10 -7.58
CA VAL A 235 -11.47 4.41 -6.51
C VAL A 235 -10.54 4.05 -5.36
N ASP A 236 -9.43 3.36 -5.64
CA ASP A 236 -8.53 2.90 -4.60
C ASP A 236 -7.95 4.08 -3.79
N SER A 237 -7.58 5.19 -4.45
CA SER A 237 -7.07 6.38 -3.75
C SER A 237 -8.12 7.06 -2.88
N ARG A 238 -9.38 7.12 -3.34
CA ARG A 238 -10.49 7.67 -2.54
C ARG A 238 -10.86 6.77 -1.37
N ILE A 239 -10.80 5.45 -1.55
CA ILE A 239 -10.99 4.50 -0.44
C ILE A 239 -9.87 4.69 0.59
N TYR A 240 -8.63 4.87 0.14
CA TYR A 240 -7.52 5.16 1.04
C TYR A 240 -7.74 6.44 1.85
N GLU A 241 -8.15 7.55 1.22
CA GLU A 241 -8.51 8.79 1.93
C GLU A 241 -9.61 8.56 2.98
N LEU A 242 -10.65 7.80 2.63
CA LEU A 242 -11.77 7.46 3.54
C LEU A 242 -11.30 6.64 4.74
N LEU A 243 -10.45 5.64 4.52
CA LEU A 243 -9.94 4.77 5.58
C LEU A 243 -8.98 5.52 6.52
N VAL A 244 -8.11 6.39 5.99
CA VAL A 244 -7.24 7.25 6.82
C VAL A 244 -8.10 8.18 7.69
N ALA A 245 -9.12 8.82 7.10
CA ALA A 245 -10.01 9.71 7.82
C ALA A 245 -10.79 8.98 8.92
N ALA A 246 -11.32 7.79 8.61
CA ALA A 246 -12.06 6.97 9.56
C ALA A 246 -11.14 6.45 10.68
N GLY A 247 -9.93 5.97 10.36
CA GLY A 247 -8.96 5.53 11.36
C GLY A 247 -8.54 6.66 12.32
N ALA A 248 -8.32 7.87 11.81
CA ALA A 248 -8.07 9.04 12.66
C ALA A 248 -9.26 9.36 13.57
N ALA A 249 -10.49 9.29 13.05
CA ALA A 249 -11.71 9.51 13.84
C ALA A 249 -11.96 8.39 14.87
N ASP A 250 -11.59 7.15 14.56
CA ASP A 250 -11.66 6.01 15.48
C ASP A 250 -10.69 6.19 16.66
N MET A 251 -9.51 6.77 16.40
CA MET A 251 -8.56 7.26 17.41
C MET A 251 -8.97 8.59 18.09
N GLY A 252 -10.23 9.00 17.91
CA GLY A 252 -10.83 10.14 18.60
C GLY A 252 -10.50 11.52 18.03
N ARG A 253 -9.84 11.62 16.86
CA ARG A 253 -9.57 12.90 16.20
C ARG A 253 -10.83 13.49 15.58
N LYS A 254 -10.93 14.82 15.55
CA LYS A 254 -12.00 15.52 14.81
C LYS A 254 -11.52 15.88 13.41
N VAL A 255 -11.93 15.10 12.41
CA VAL A 255 -11.45 15.21 11.03
C VAL A 255 -12.56 15.66 10.08
N SER A 256 -12.21 16.45 9.05
CA SER A 256 -13.09 16.77 7.93
C SER A 256 -12.35 16.67 6.59
N PHE A 257 -13.09 16.36 5.52
CA PHE A 257 -12.56 16.47 4.15
C PHE A 257 -12.42 17.93 3.72
N ILE A 258 -11.30 18.28 3.08
CA ILE A 258 -11.11 19.61 2.49
C ILE A 258 -11.69 19.63 1.06
N PRO A 259 -12.59 20.56 0.73
CA PRO A 259 -13.13 20.66 -0.62
C PRO A 259 -12.04 20.91 -1.67
N THR A 260 -12.01 20.10 -2.71
CA THR A 260 -11.07 20.29 -3.83
C THR A 260 -11.51 21.49 -4.68
N HIS A 261 -10.63 22.48 -4.84
CA HIS A 261 -10.86 23.59 -5.76
C HIS A 261 -10.04 23.40 -7.05
N PRO A 262 -10.67 23.56 -8.24
CA PRO A 262 -9.94 23.48 -9.50
C PRO A 262 -8.77 24.48 -9.53
N GLY A 263 -7.55 23.97 -9.69
CA GLY A 263 -6.34 24.79 -9.84
C GLY A 263 -5.55 25.07 -8.56
N SER A 264 -5.99 24.59 -7.39
CA SER A 264 -5.19 24.62 -6.16
C SER A 264 -4.85 23.21 -5.70
N LYS A 265 -3.58 22.97 -5.35
CA LYS A 265 -3.19 21.81 -4.55
C LYS A 265 -3.60 22.10 -3.10
N THR A 266 -4.42 21.25 -2.52
CA THR A 266 -4.88 21.36 -1.13
C THR A 266 -4.73 19.99 -0.48
N PRO A 267 -4.41 19.92 0.81
CA PRO A 267 -4.42 18.65 1.52
C PRO A 267 -5.80 17.99 1.46
N ASP A 268 -5.85 16.68 1.68
CA ASP A 268 -7.11 15.93 1.62
C ASP A 268 -7.97 16.15 2.87
N LEU A 269 -7.36 16.23 4.05
CA LEU A 269 -8.04 16.22 5.34
C LEU A 269 -7.58 17.36 6.26
N ARG A 270 -8.50 17.82 7.12
CA ARG A 270 -8.26 18.81 8.19
C ARG A 270 -8.53 18.17 9.54
N VAL A 271 -7.68 18.43 10.52
CA VAL A 271 -7.90 18.03 11.93
C VAL A 271 -8.22 19.28 12.76
N HIS A 272 -9.27 19.21 13.59
CA HIS A 272 -9.87 20.37 14.26
C HIS A 272 -9.66 20.42 15.77
N ASP A 273 -9.23 19.33 16.38
CA ASP A 273 -9.10 19.15 17.84
C ASP A 273 -7.66 19.25 18.34
N MET A 274 -6.75 19.76 17.51
CA MET A 274 -5.38 20.07 17.89
C MET A 274 -5.24 21.58 18.15
N HIS A 275 -4.34 21.97 19.04
CA HIS A 275 -4.08 23.39 19.39
C HIS A 275 -3.46 24.22 18.25
N PHE A 276 -3.27 23.61 17.09
CA PHE A 276 -2.58 24.14 15.94
C PHE A 276 -3.20 23.58 14.66
N PRO A 277 -3.05 24.28 13.51
CA PRO A 277 -3.55 23.79 12.24
C PRO A 277 -2.80 22.52 11.83
N VAL A 278 -3.53 21.39 11.82
CA VAL A 278 -3.04 20.11 11.30
C VAL A 278 -3.85 19.72 10.07
N VAL A 279 -3.14 19.26 9.05
CA VAL A 279 -3.73 18.67 7.84
C VAL A 279 -3.16 17.29 7.62
N MET A 280 -3.93 16.45 6.93
CA MET A 280 -3.43 15.15 6.47
C MET A 280 -3.49 15.08 4.96
N GLU A 281 -2.42 14.55 4.38
CA GLU A 281 -2.27 14.39 2.94
C GLU A 281 -2.13 12.90 2.62
N CYS A 282 -3.02 12.39 1.76
CA CYS A 282 -3.10 10.99 1.42
C CYS A 282 -2.68 10.79 -0.05
N LYS A 283 -1.79 9.83 -0.30
CA LYS A 283 -1.43 9.42 -1.66
C LYS A 283 -1.36 7.91 -1.72
N LEU A 284 -2.25 7.32 -2.51
CA LEU A 284 -2.11 5.93 -2.91
C LEU A 284 -1.43 5.87 -4.28
N GLN A 285 -0.28 5.20 -4.37
CA GLN A 285 0.36 4.94 -5.64
C GLN A 285 -0.57 4.12 -6.55
N SER A 286 -0.54 4.39 -7.85
CA SER A 286 -1.19 3.49 -8.83
C SER A 286 -0.71 2.05 -8.65
N ARG A 287 -1.62 1.09 -8.82
CA ARG A 287 -1.35 -0.35 -8.68
C ARG A 287 -0.13 -0.84 -9.45
N GLN A 288 0.15 -0.21 -10.59
CA GLN A 288 1.32 -0.48 -11.41
C GLN A 288 2.12 0.82 -11.59
N SER A 289 3.43 0.73 -11.41
CA SER A 289 4.40 1.74 -11.81
C SER A 289 4.46 1.86 -13.34
N GLU A 290 5.12 2.91 -13.84
CA GLU A 290 5.29 3.10 -15.29
C GLU A 290 6.06 1.94 -15.94
N VAL A 291 7.10 1.43 -15.29
CA VAL A 291 7.90 0.28 -15.76
C VAL A 291 7.05 -0.99 -15.82
N GLU A 292 6.22 -1.23 -14.81
CA GLU A 292 5.29 -2.36 -14.78
C GLU A 292 4.26 -2.26 -15.91
N ASN A 293 3.70 -1.07 -16.15
CA ASN A 293 2.79 -0.83 -17.28
C ASN A 293 3.47 -1.10 -18.63
N GLN A 294 4.72 -0.66 -18.81
CA GLN A 294 5.51 -0.94 -20.02
C GLN A 294 5.77 -2.45 -20.18
N THR A 295 6.04 -3.15 -19.08
CA THR A 295 6.22 -4.61 -19.05
C THR A 295 4.95 -5.34 -19.47
N VAL A 296 3.81 -4.96 -18.91
CA VAL A 296 2.51 -5.52 -19.32
C VAL A 296 2.22 -5.24 -20.79
N ALA A 297 2.53 -4.04 -21.27
CA ALA A 297 2.38 -3.68 -22.68
C ALA A 297 3.28 -4.51 -23.61
N LEU A 298 4.50 -4.85 -23.17
CA LEU A 298 5.42 -5.74 -23.89
C LEU A 298 4.94 -7.20 -23.90
N MET A 299 4.48 -7.70 -22.74
CA MET A 299 4.12 -9.10 -22.56
C MET A 299 2.77 -9.47 -23.22
N ARG A 300 1.86 -8.50 -23.39
CA ARG A 300 0.53 -8.76 -23.97
C ARG A 300 0.60 -9.27 -25.43
N PRO A 301 1.33 -8.63 -26.37
CA PRO A 301 1.52 -9.18 -27.71
C PRO A 301 2.20 -10.56 -27.73
N ILE A 302 3.11 -10.84 -26.79
CA ILE A 302 3.76 -12.15 -26.67
C ILE A 302 2.73 -13.23 -26.28
N ARG A 303 1.87 -12.94 -25.30
CA ARG A 303 0.74 -13.81 -24.94
C ARG A 303 -0.19 -14.06 -26.12
N ASP A 304 -0.58 -12.99 -26.81
CA ASP A 304 -1.50 -13.08 -27.95
C ASP A 304 -0.87 -13.87 -29.11
N TRP A 305 0.45 -13.76 -29.31
CA TRP A 305 1.20 -14.59 -30.26
C TRP A 305 1.08 -16.09 -29.93
N PHE A 306 1.31 -16.49 -28.68
CA PHE A 306 1.15 -17.89 -28.27
C PHE A 306 -0.27 -18.41 -28.48
N GLN A 307 -1.28 -17.59 -28.16
CA GLN A 307 -2.69 -17.94 -28.41
C GLN A 307 -2.95 -18.18 -29.90
N ILE A 308 -2.46 -17.28 -30.76
CA ILE A 308 -2.60 -17.41 -32.22
C ILE A 308 -1.90 -18.67 -32.73
N GLU A 309 -0.68 -18.98 -32.27
CA GLU A 309 0.03 -20.18 -32.70
C GLU A 309 -0.71 -21.47 -32.29
N ARG A 310 -1.26 -21.52 -31.07
CA ARG A 310 -2.11 -22.64 -30.63
C ARG A 310 -3.35 -22.81 -31.50
N GLN A 311 -4.01 -21.70 -31.87
CA GLN A 311 -5.17 -21.73 -32.76
C GLN A 311 -4.83 -22.23 -34.18
N LYS A 312 -3.58 -22.07 -34.63
CA LYS A 312 -3.08 -22.66 -35.89
C LYS A 312 -2.80 -24.16 -35.80
N GLY A 313 -3.02 -24.78 -34.64
CA GLY A 313 -2.76 -26.20 -34.39
C GLY A 313 -1.32 -26.51 -33.99
N ASN A 314 -0.52 -25.51 -33.62
CA ASN A 314 0.82 -25.73 -33.08
C ASN A 314 0.72 -26.12 -31.59
N PRO A 315 1.14 -27.35 -31.20
CA PRO A 315 1.04 -27.83 -29.82
C PRO A 315 2.14 -27.21 -28.96
N ILE A 316 2.05 -25.91 -28.70
CA ILE A 316 2.99 -25.22 -27.82
C ILE A 316 2.63 -25.54 -26.37
N LEU A 317 3.48 -26.27 -25.67
CA LEU A 317 3.31 -26.66 -24.27
C LEU A 317 4.63 -26.63 -23.52
N GLY A 318 4.59 -26.41 -22.21
CA GLY A 318 5.76 -26.29 -21.36
C GLY A 318 5.77 -25.01 -20.53
N GLU A 319 6.89 -24.78 -19.89
CA GLU A 319 7.14 -23.57 -19.11
C GLU A 319 8.24 -22.77 -19.79
N LEU A 320 7.97 -21.51 -20.11
CA LEU A 320 8.93 -20.58 -20.70
C LEU A 320 9.35 -19.55 -19.65
N ARG A 321 10.62 -19.55 -19.30
CA ARG A 321 11.27 -18.62 -18.37
C ARG A 321 11.99 -17.53 -19.14
N LEU A 322 11.62 -16.27 -18.91
CA LEU A 322 12.22 -15.10 -19.56
C LEU A 322 12.98 -14.24 -18.55
N SER A 323 14.23 -13.92 -18.86
CA SER A 323 15.02 -12.93 -18.12
C SER A 323 15.28 -11.75 -19.03
N LEU A 324 14.69 -10.58 -18.72
CA LEU A 324 14.78 -9.37 -19.52
C LEU A 324 15.91 -8.48 -18.99
N THR A 325 17.08 -8.55 -19.62
CA THR A 325 18.29 -7.81 -19.19
C THR A 325 18.39 -6.43 -19.81
N SER A 326 17.61 -6.15 -20.86
CA SER A 326 17.53 -4.87 -21.55
C SER A 326 16.33 -4.06 -21.07
N ARG A 327 16.40 -2.71 -21.15
CA ARG A 327 15.33 -1.83 -20.66
C ARG A 327 14.01 -2.12 -21.34
N VAL A 328 12.95 -2.31 -20.57
CA VAL A 328 11.65 -2.74 -21.08
C VAL A 328 11.08 -1.80 -22.13
N GLY A 329 11.22 -0.48 -21.95
CA GLY A 329 10.78 0.53 -22.90
C GLY A 329 11.54 0.56 -24.23
N SER A 330 12.63 -0.20 -24.35
CA SER A 330 13.42 -0.34 -25.59
C SER A 330 13.16 -1.67 -26.34
N LEU A 331 12.38 -2.57 -25.75
CA LEU A 331 12.14 -3.90 -26.30
C LEU A 331 11.01 -3.87 -27.34
N ASP A 332 11.16 -4.71 -28.37
CA ASP A 332 10.13 -4.96 -29.38
C ASP A 332 9.60 -6.40 -29.22
N ALA A 333 8.30 -6.52 -28.92
CA ALA A 333 7.63 -7.80 -28.76
C ALA A 333 7.73 -8.68 -30.02
N ALA A 334 7.79 -8.08 -31.22
CA ALA A 334 7.89 -8.84 -32.47
C ALA A 334 9.25 -9.55 -32.60
N VAL A 335 10.33 -8.88 -32.18
CA VAL A 335 11.68 -9.46 -32.13
C VAL A 335 11.73 -10.62 -31.14
N ILE A 336 11.18 -10.42 -29.93
CA ILE A 336 11.11 -11.49 -28.92
C ILE A 336 10.31 -12.68 -29.45
N CYS A 337 9.15 -12.47 -30.07
CA CYS A 337 8.34 -13.55 -30.64
C CYS A 337 9.09 -14.34 -31.73
N GLU A 338 9.90 -13.69 -32.56
CA GLU A 338 10.70 -14.37 -33.59
C GLU A 338 11.81 -15.21 -32.97
N ASP A 339 12.52 -14.66 -31.99
CA ASP A 339 13.55 -15.38 -31.23
C ASP A 339 12.97 -16.61 -30.50
N LEU A 340 11.79 -16.46 -29.89
CA LEU A 340 11.07 -17.56 -29.23
C LEU A 340 10.58 -18.60 -30.23
N ARG A 341 10.13 -18.20 -31.43
CA ARG A 341 9.79 -19.13 -32.51
C ARG A 341 11.00 -19.96 -32.94
N GLN A 342 12.17 -19.34 -33.06
CA GLN A 342 13.41 -20.04 -33.41
C GLN A 342 13.82 -21.03 -32.31
N LEU A 343 13.70 -20.63 -31.04
CA LEU A 343 13.96 -21.53 -29.91
C LEU A 343 13.04 -22.76 -29.92
N TRP A 344 11.73 -22.51 -30.05
CA TRP A 344 10.71 -23.55 -30.02
C TRP A 344 10.78 -24.49 -31.23
N SER A 345 11.14 -23.98 -32.41
CA SER A 345 11.28 -24.79 -33.63
C SER A 345 12.59 -25.58 -33.73
N SER A 346 13.50 -25.40 -32.78
CA SER A 346 14.76 -26.16 -32.73
C SER A 346 14.52 -27.65 -32.45
N LEU A 347 15.50 -28.50 -32.78
CA LEU A 347 15.42 -29.96 -32.54
C LEU A 347 15.30 -30.31 -31.04
N ASN A 348 15.65 -29.38 -30.15
CA ASN A 348 15.51 -29.53 -28.71
C ASN A 348 14.96 -28.22 -28.13
N PRO A 349 13.63 -28.05 -28.06
CA PRO A 349 13.03 -26.81 -27.56
C PRO A 349 13.40 -26.54 -26.10
N PHE A 350 13.80 -27.57 -25.33
CA PHE A 350 14.21 -27.48 -23.92
C PHE A 350 15.64 -26.95 -23.72
N GLN A 351 16.09 -26.08 -24.61
CA GLN A 351 17.38 -25.41 -24.52
C GLN A 351 17.22 -24.00 -23.96
N ARG A 352 18.33 -23.50 -23.40
CA ARG A 352 18.47 -22.09 -23.04
C ARG A 352 18.97 -21.31 -24.24
N GLY A 353 18.25 -20.24 -24.59
CA GLY A 353 18.64 -19.25 -25.59
C GLY A 353 19.16 -17.97 -24.94
N SER A 354 20.17 -17.34 -25.56
CA SER A 354 20.66 -16.01 -25.19
C SER A 354 20.48 -15.07 -26.37
N TYR A 355 19.91 -13.90 -26.10
CA TYR A 355 19.48 -12.91 -27.09
C TYR A 355 19.91 -11.50 -26.68
N ALA A 356 19.75 -10.53 -27.58
CA ALA A 356 20.09 -9.14 -27.28
C ALA A 356 19.18 -8.51 -26.20
N TRP A 357 17.97 -9.02 -26.02
CA TRP A 357 17.03 -8.56 -25.00
C TRP A 357 17.17 -9.30 -23.65
N GLY A 358 17.90 -10.42 -23.61
CA GLY A 358 18.04 -11.25 -22.42
C GLY A 358 18.16 -12.74 -22.70
N SER A 359 17.53 -13.58 -21.88
CA SER A 359 17.54 -15.04 -22.06
C SER A 359 16.16 -15.68 -21.98
N ALA A 360 15.98 -16.80 -22.68
CA ALA A 360 14.83 -17.68 -22.55
C ALA A 360 15.27 -19.10 -22.19
N GLU A 361 14.50 -19.78 -21.37
CA GLU A 361 14.65 -21.20 -21.07
C GLU A 361 13.28 -21.88 -21.15
N TRP A 362 13.21 -23.01 -21.86
CA TRP A 362 11.99 -23.80 -21.97
C TRP A 362 12.11 -25.07 -21.15
N LEU A 363 11.12 -25.37 -20.32
CA LEU A 363 11.04 -26.59 -19.52
C LEU A 363 9.83 -27.43 -19.92
N PRO A 364 9.94 -28.76 -19.85
CA PRO A 364 8.83 -29.65 -20.18
C PRO A 364 7.75 -29.58 -19.11
N LEU A 365 6.50 -29.51 -19.54
CA LEU A 365 5.31 -29.78 -18.72
C LEU A 365 4.57 -30.99 -19.30
N PRO A 366 3.82 -31.74 -18.47
CA PRO A 366 3.01 -32.85 -18.97
C PRO A 366 1.92 -32.36 -19.94
N VAL A 367 1.65 -33.14 -20.98
CA VAL A 367 0.58 -32.88 -21.97
C VAL A 367 -0.79 -32.81 -21.30
N GLU A 368 -1.03 -33.70 -20.34
CA GLU A 368 -2.22 -33.74 -19.52
C GLU A 368 -1.80 -34.11 -18.09
N MET A 369 -2.40 -33.43 -17.12
CA MET A 369 -2.22 -33.71 -15.71
C MET A 369 -3.60 -33.78 -15.07
N LYS A 370 -3.85 -34.84 -14.30
CA LYS A 370 -5.05 -34.94 -13.48
C LYS A 370 -4.75 -34.28 -12.14
N LEU A 371 -5.62 -33.36 -11.72
CA LEU A 371 -5.49 -32.72 -10.42
C LEU A 371 -5.88 -33.68 -9.30
N SER A 372 -5.31 -33.49 -8.12
CA SER A 372 -5.60 -34.32 -6.94
C SER A 372 -7.07 -34.23 -6.52
N THR A 373 -7.66 -33.06 -6.68
CA THR A 373 -9.07 -32.76 -6.40
C THR A 373 -9.65 -31.79 -7.44
N THR A 374 -10.97 -31.61 -7.43
CA THR A 374 -11.60 -30.51 -8.16
C THR A 374 -11.35 -29.23 -7.37
N MET A 375 -10.69 -28.25 -7.98
CA MET A 375 -10.38 -26.96 -7.36
C MET A 375 -10.69 -25.81 -8.30
N ARG A 376 -10.57 -24.58 -7.81
CA ARG A 376 -10.77 -23.37 -8.62
C ARG A 376 -9.68 -23.28 -9.70
N ALA A 377 -10.08 -22.94 -10.92
CA ALA A 377 -9.13 -22.78 -12.01
C ALA A 377 -8.11 -21.70 -11.67
N PHE A 378 -6.82 -22.05 -11.82
CA PHE A 378 -5.68 -21.14 -11.62
C PHE A 378 -5.46 -20.64 -10.18
N CYS A 379 -6.16 -21.13 -9.16
CA CYS A 379 -5.78 -20.81 -7.78
C CYS A 379 -4.34 -21.28 -7.47
N PRO A 380 -3.69 -20.78 -6.41
CA PRO A 380 -2.34 -21.20 -6.07
C PRO A 380 -2.18 -22.72 -6.03
N ALA A 381 -3.06 -23.47 -5.33
CA ALA A 381 -3.01 -24.95 -5.36
C ALA A 381 -3.03 -25.56 -6.78
N TYR A 382 -3.81 -24.98 -7.69
CA TYR A 382 -3.87 -25.43 -9.09
C TYR A 382 -2.52 -25.25 -9.79
N LEU A 383 -1.86 -24.11 -9.54
CA LEU A 383 -0.56 -23.81 -10.14
C LEU A 383 0.55 -24.65 -9.50
N GLU A 384 0.49 -24.90 -8.19
CA GLU A 384 1.46 -25.69 -7.44
C GLU A 384 1.47 -27.16 -7.87
N GLU A 385 0.31 -27.76 -8.15
CA GLU A 385 0.26 -29.14 -8.67
C GLU A 385 0.96 -29.28 -10.02
N LEU A 386 0.93 -28.23 -10.86
CA LEU A 386 1.57 -28.21 -12.16
C LEU A 386 3.05 -27.81 -12.10
N MET A 387 3.35 -26.83 -11.27
CA MET A 387 4.64 -26.15 -11.10
C MET A 387 4.82 -25.89 -9.60
N PRO A 388 5.44 -26.83 -8.86
CA PRO A 388 5.59 -26.70 -7.39
C PRO A 388 6.32 -25.42 -6.95
N ASP A 389 7.08 -24.80 -7.83
CA ASP A 389 7.81 -23.53 -7.61
C ASP A 389 7.03 -22.29 -8.10
N ALA A 390 5.78 -22.42 -8.55
CA ALA A 390 4.98 -21.30 -9.04
C ALA A 390 4.30 -20.51 -7.92
N THR A 391 4.04 -21.14 -6.78
CA THR A 391 3.37 -20.54 -5.62
C THR A 391 4.31 -20.18 -4.48
N GLU A 392 5.58 -20.59 -4.53
CA GLU A 392 6.60 -20.12 -3.58
C GLU A 392 6.62 -18.59 -3.61
N THR A 393 5.99 -18.01 -2.60
CA THR A 393 5.69 -16.59 -2.45
C THR A 393 6.94 -15.75 -2.71
N GLY A 394 6.97 -15.06 -3.85
CA GLY A 394 7.95 -14.01 -4.14
C GLY A 394 9.38 -14.42 -4.50
N SER A 395 9.67 -15.67 -4.88
CA SER A 395 11.08 -16.10 -4.94
C SER A 395 11.88 -15.55 -6.15
N GLU A 396 11.36 -15.49 -7.38
CA GLU A 396 12.20 -15.08 -8.53
C GLU A 396 11.54 -14.29 -9.69
N TRP A 397 10.22 -14.29 -9.82
CA TRP A 397 9.51 -13.82 -11.02
C TRP A 397 8.68 -12.56 -10.77
N ASP A 398 8.66 -11.63 -11.73
CA ASP A 398 7.88 -10.39 -11.63
C ASP A 398 6.46 -10.54 -12.20
N GLY A 399 6.24 -11.53 -13.07
CA GLY A 399 4.90 -11.87 -13.52
C GLY A 399 4.84 -13.14 -14.37
N LEU A 400 3.62 -13.55 -14.68
CA LEU A 400 3.36 -14.73 -15.48
C LEU A 400 2.07 -14.60 -16.30
N PHE A 401 1.95 -15.38 -17.38
CA PHE A 401 0.65 -15.71 -17.94
C PHE A 401 0.58 -17.19 -18.22
N PHE A 402 -0.63 -17.70 -18.23
CA PHE A 402 -0.89 -19.11 -18.37
C PHE A 402 -1.88 -19.36 -19.50
N LEU A 403 -1.77 -20.49 -20.22
CA LEU A 403 -2.71 -20.90 -21.26
C LEU A 403 -2.95 -22.41 -21.19
N VAL A 404 -4.21 -22.83 -21.25
CA VAL A 404 -4.63 -24.24 -21.25
C VAL A 404 -5.68 -24.49 -22.32
N GLU A 405 -5.78 -25.73 -22.77
CA GLU A 405 -6.79 -26.14 -23.76
C GLU A 405 -8.12 -26.52 -23.09
N GLY A 406 -9.23 -26.08 -23.68
CA GLY A 406 -10.58 -26.59 -23.39
C GLY A 406 -11.16 -26.20 -22.03
N GLN A 407 -10.43 -25.44 -21.22
CA GLN A 407 -10.88 -25.03 -19.90
C GLN A 407 -11.48 -23.62 -19.95
N PHE A 408 -12.80 -23.54 -19.86
CA PHE A 408 -13.57 -22.28 -19.75
C PHE A 408 -14.40 -22.20 -18.46
N GLY A 409 -14.22 -23.19 -17.58
CA GLY A 409 -14.96 -23.33 -16.34
C GLY A 409 -14.21 -22.70 -15.16
N PRO A 410 -14.95 -22.22 -14.13
CA PRO A 410 -14.37 -21.67 -12.90
C PRO A 410 -13.62 -22.70 -12.04
N THR A 411 -13.83 -23.99 -12.29
CA THR A 411 -13.18 -25.10 -11.59
C THR A 411 -12.54 -26.07 -12.58
N ALA A 412 -11.59 -26.85 -12.08
CA ALA A 412 -10.77 -27.78 -12.84
C ALA A 412 -10.57 -29.06 -12.05
N ASN A 413 -10.49 -30.19 -12.76
CA ASN A 413 -9.99 -31.46 -12.22
C ASN A 413 -8.85 -32.05 -13.07
N SER A 414 -8.46 -31.33 -14.12
CA SER A 414 -7.39 -31.69 -15.04
C SER A 414 -6.87 -30.45 -15.75
N ILE A 415 -5.61 -30.52 -16.18
CA ILE A 415 -4.90 -29.50 -16.94
C ILE A 415 -4.51 -30.13 -18.27
N LYS A 416 -4.85 -29.48 -19.38
CA LYS A 416 -4.56 -29.97 -20.73
C LYS A 416 -3.75 -28.96 -21.50
N MET A 417 -2.68 -29.44 -22.13
CA MET A 417 -1.75 -28.64 -22.93
C MET A 417 -1.34 -27.36 -22.19
N PRO A 418 -0.72 -27.44 -21.00
CA PRO A 418 -0.32 -26.24 -20.27
C PRO A 418 0.81 -25.51 -20.99
N LEU A 419 0.68 -24.18 -21.09
CA LEU A 419 1.79 -23.27 -21.35
C LEU A 419 1.81 -22.22 -20.24
N CYS A 420 2.92 -22.16 -19.53
CA CYS A 420 3.22 -21.07 -18.61
C CYS A 420 4.34 -20.23 -19.20
N VAL A 421 4.21 -18.91 -19.14
CA VAL A 421 5.31 -17.99 -19.43
C VAL A 421 5.54 -17.14 -18.20
N ARG A 422 6.74 -17.23 -17.62
CA ARG A 422 7.18 -16.43 -16.48
C ARG A 422 8.26 -15.46 -16.94
N TRP A 423 8.26 -14.24 -16.42
CA TRP A 423 9.31 -13.27 -16.74
C TRP A 423 9.83 -12.56 -15.50
N ARG A 424 11.08 -12.10 -15.60
CA ARG A 424 11.69 -11.21 -14.63
C ARG A 424 12.52 -10.13 -15.32
N LEU A 425 12.52 -8.95 -14.73
CA LEU A 425 13.32 -7.79 -15.10
C LEU A 425 14.66 -7.87 -14.37
N GLU A 426 15.75 -7.75 -15.13
CA GLU A 426 17.11 -7.75 -14.61
C GLU A 426 17.86 -6.45 -14.92
N HIS A 427 17.25 -5.53 -15.69
CA HIS A 427 17.87 -4.25 -15.99
C HIS A 427 17.90 -3.34 -14.74
N PRO A 428 19.07 -2.88 -14.26
CA PRO A 428 19.19 -2.12 -13.01
C PRO A 428 18.38 -0.83 -12.98
N ASP A 429 18.28 -0.10 -14.10
CA ASP A 429 17.51 1.15 -14.16
C ASP A 429 16.00 0.92 -14.01
N ASP A 430 15.49 -0.21 -14.51
CA ASP A 430 14.06 -0.52 -14.46
C ASP A 430 13.69 -0.93 -13.03
N MET A 431 14.52 -1.76 -12.40
CA MET A 431 14.44 -2.07 -10.96
C MET A 431 14.47 -0.78 -10.10
N SER A 432 15.43 0.11 -10.37
CA SER A 432 15.57 1.38 -9.64
C SER A 432 14.41 2.35 -9.89
N ALA A 433 13.80 2.32 -11.07
CA ALA A 433 12.66 3.17 -11.41
C ALA A 433 11.39 2.78 -10.66
N VAL A 434 11.18 1.48 -10.40
CA VAL A 434 10.07 0.99 -9.57
C VAL A 434 10.18 1.53 -8.14
N ALA A 435 11.38 1.53 -7.56
CA ALA A 435 11.61 1.99 -6.19
C ALA A 435 11.36 3.49 -5.97
N ARG A 436 11.74 4.34 -6.93
CA ARG A 436 11.67 5.82 -6.80
C ARG A 436 10.25 6.40 -6.77
N ASN A 437 9.22 5.62 -7.08
CA ASN A 437 7.87 6.14 -7.21
C ASN A 437 7.26 6.61 -5.87
N VAL A 438 7.56 5.90 -4.77
CA VAL A 438 7.07 6.25 -3.42
C VAL A 438 7.69 7.56 -2.94
N VAL A 439 9.00 7.71 -3.13
CA VAL A 439 9.76 8.92 -2.79
C VAL A 439 9.21 10.14 -3.54
N ARG A 440 8.82 9.97 -4.81
CA ARG A 440 8.16 11.02 -5.59
C ARG A 440 6.82 11.42 -4.96
N HIS A 441 5.98 10.47 -4.59
CA HIS A 441 4.68 10.74 -3.97
C HIS A 441 4.82 11.43 -2.60
N LEU A 442 5.85 11.07 -1.82
CA LEU A 442 6.17 11.78 -0.57
C LEU A 442 6.53 13.25 -0.83
N GLY A 443 7.36 13.51 -1.86
CA GLY A 443 7.67 14.88 -2.28
C GLY A 443 6.44 15.66 -2.75
N GLU A 444 5.57 15.02 -3.54
CA GLU A 444 4.31 15.61 -3.99
C GLU A 444 3.36 15.93 -2.83
N ALA A 445 3.29 15.06 -1.82
CA ALA A 445 2.48 15.26 -0.63
C ALA A 445 2.96 16.46 0.19
N ILE A 446 4.29 16.59 0.38
CA ILE A 446 4.89 17.74 1.08
C ILE A 446 4.55 19.07 0.40
N GLU A 447 4.50 19.08 -0.94
CA GLU A 447 4.14 20.28 -1.70
C GLU A 447 2.68 20.72 -1.52
N GLN A 448 1.78 19.85 -1.03
CA GLN A 448 0.37 20.18 -0.84
C GLN A 448 0.09 20.75 0.55
N ILE A 449 1.00 20.57 1.51
CA ILE A 449 0.85 21.09 2.87
C ILE A 449 1.04 22.62 2.85
N PRO A 450 0.07 23.41 3.33
CA PRO A 450 0.18 24.86 3.38
C PRO A 450 1.29 25.34 4.33
N HIS A 451 1.90 26.48 4.00
CA HIS A 451 2.89 27.10 4.87
C HIS A 451 2.30 27.47 6.23
N GLY A 452 3.02 27.12 7.31
CA GLY A 452 2.60 27.40 8.68
C GLY A 452 1.64 26.37 9.29
N GLU A 453 1.26 25.34 8.53
CA GLU A 453 0.50 24.20 9.03
C GLU A 453 1.40 22.99 9.27
N VAL A 454 0.95 22.09 10.15
CA VAL A 454 1.61 20.80 10.40
C VAL A 454 0.94 19.74 9.51
N GLY A 455 1.73 19.02 8.72
CA GLY A 455 1.21 17.97 7.84
C GLY A 455 1.50 16.57 8.34
N ILE A 456 0.48 15.72 8.33
CA ILE A 456 0.60 14.27 8.52
C ILE A 456 0.46 13.63 7.14
N ILE A 457 1.46 12.87 6.71
CA ILE A 457 1.48 12.31 5.36
C ILE A 457 1.20 10.81 5.42
N TYR A 458 0.33 10.34 4.53
CA TYR A 458 0.03 8.93 4.34
C TYR A 458 0.33 8.54 2.90
N ILE A 459 1.27 7.62 2.69
CA ILE A 459 1.60 7.08 1.38
C ILE A 459 1.28 5.59 1.33
N GLY A 460 0.25 5.21 0.59
CA GLY A 460 -0.06 3.82 0.33
C GLY A 460 0.61 3.33 -0.96
N TYR A 461 1.07 2.08 -1.00
CA TYR A 461 1.38 1.44 -2.27
C TYR A 461 1.16 -0.07 -2.23
N VAL A 462 0.73 -0.61 -3.36
CA VAL A 462 0.65 -2.06 -3.56
C VAL A 462 2.03 -2.58 -3.95
N ASP A 463 2.49 -3.61 -3.25
CA ASP A 463 3.71 -4.32 -3.56
C ASP A 463 3.41 -5.68 -4.19
N THR A 464 3.70 -5.78 -5.48
CA THR A 464 3.60 -7.01 -6.27
C THR A 464 4.97 -7.56 -6.65
N LEU A 465 6.04 -7.00 -6.11
CA LEU A 465 7.40 -7.31 -6.53
C LEU A 465 7.90 -8.57 -5.84
N ARG A 466 8.87 -9.24 -6.48
CA ARG A 466 9.64 -10.33 -5.87
C ARG A 466 10.49 -9.82 -4.71
N VAL A 467 10.78 -10.70 -3.75
CA VAL A 467 11.48 -10.40 -2.47
C VAL A 467 12.67 -9.46 -2.62
N ALA A 468 13.60 -9.80 -3.51
CA ALA A 468 14.80 -9.00 -3.70
C ALA A 468 14.51 -7.54 -4.11
N LEU A 469 13.53 -7.32 -5.00
CA LEU A 469 13.21 -5.98 -5.49
C LEU A 469 12.33 -5.21 -4.51
N ALA A 470 11.44 -5.93 -3.83
CA ALA A 470 10.56 -5.40 -2.81
C ALA A 470 11.38 -4.88 -1.61
N ASP A 471 12.35 -5.67 -1.13
CA ASP A 471 13.26 -5.26 -0.04
C ASP A 471 14.19 -4.13 -0.47
N GLN A 472 14.75 -4.17 -1.69
CA GLN A 472 15.56 -3.06 -2.24
C GLN A 472 14.76 -1.75 -2.32
N ARG A 473 13.47 -1.84 -2.69
CA ARG A 473 12.57 -0.68 -2.70
C ARG A 473 12.38 -0.11 -1.29
N THR A 474 12.19 -0.98 -0.30
CA THR A 474 12.06 -0.58 1.11
C THR A 474 13.34 0.08 1.63
N GLU A 475 14.51 -0.46 1.33
CA GLU A 475 15.80 0.18 1.63
C GLU A 475 15.89 1.57 0.98
N GLY A 476 15.59 1.67 -0.32
CA GLY A 476 15.61 2.95 -1.03
C GLY A 476 14.60 3.97 -0.52
N ILE A 477 13.46 3.53 0.01
CA ILE A 477 12.51 4.39 0.72
C ILE A 477 13.16 4.89 2.01
N ILE A 478 13.61 3.99 2.89
CA ILE A 478 14.20 4.29 4.20
C ILE A 478 15.38 5.26 4.06
N ASP A 479 16.28 5.01 3.09
CA ASP A 479 17.45 5.84 2.82
C ASP A 479 17.06 7.27 2.37
N ALA A 480 15.91 7.42 1.71
CA ALA A 480 15.42 8.71 1.25
C ALA A 480 14.65 9.50 2.33
N LEU A 481 14.11 8.84 3.37
CA LEU A 481 13.29 9.49 4.41
C LEU A 481 14.00 10.66 5.12
N PRO A 482 15.30 10.56 5.50
CA PRO A 482 16.01 11.66 6.14
C PRO A 482 16.06 12.94 5.30
N GLU A 483 16.00 12.84 3.96
CA GLU A 483 16.02 13.99 3.06
C GLU A 483 14.72 14.83 3.13
N PHE A 484 13.64 14.24 3.63
CA PHE A 484 12.34 14.91 3.78
C PHE A 484 12.13 15.54 5.16
N GLY A 485 12.82 15.03 6.19
CA GLY A 485 12.78 15.62 7.55
C GLY A 485 13.37 17.02 7.63
N HIS A 486 14.18 17.43 6.63
CA HIS A 486 14.70 18.79 6.54
C HIS A 486 13.75 19.68 5.74
N THR A 487 13.00 20.51 6.47
CA THR A 487 12.04 21.54 6.05
C THR A 487 12.41 22.26 4.75
N LYS A 488 12.11 21.65 3.60
CA LYS A 488 12.11 22.38 2.33
C LYS A 488 10.95 23.36 2.40
N ARG A 489 11.26 24.66 2.47
CA ARG A 489 10.31 25.78 2.31
C ARG A 489 9.36 26.04 3.50
N GLY A 490 9.73 25.68 4.73
CA GLY A 490 8.96 26.03 5.93
C GLY A 490 7.62 25.32 6.06
N VAL A 491 7.50 24.16 5.42
CA VAL A 491 6.48 23.13 5.68
C VAL A 491 7.03 22.20 6.76
N LEU A 492 6.23 21.90 7.77
CA LEU A 492 6.56 20.95 8.83
C LEU A 492 5.70 19.69 8.64
N ALA A 493 6.34 18.57 8.32
CA ALA A 493 5.70 17.27 8.19
C ALA A 493 6.34 16.29 9.18
N PRO A 494 5.97 16.36 10.48
CA PRO A 494 6.62 15.61 11.55
C PRO A 494 6.19 14.13 11.55
N MET A 495 5.16 13.79 10.76
CA MET A 495 4.72 12.42 10.57
C MET A 495 4.52 12.12 9.10
N ALA A 496 5.15 11.05 8.65
CA ALA A 496 4.82 10.38 7.41
C ALA A 496 4.69 8.89 7.72
N GLU A 497 3.62 8.28 7.23
CA GLU A 497 3.37 6.85 7.34
C GLU A 497 3.30 6.26 5.93
N ILE A 498 4.03 5.17 5.70
CA ILE A 498 4.07 4.52 4.40
C ILE A 498 3.45 3.12 4.54
N ASN A 499 2.20 3.00 4.07
CA ASN A 499 1.40 1.79 4.10
C ASN A 499 1.72 0.92 2.87
N ARG A 500 2.54 -0.11 3.08
CA ARG A 500 2.91 -1.12 2.09
C ARG A 500 1.87 -2.25 2.11
N LEU A 501 1.24 -2.50 0.97
CA LEU A 501 0.11 -3.43 0.83
C LEU A 501 0.54 -4.67 0.05
N TYR A 502 0.40 -5.84 0.66
CA TYR A 502 0.71 -7.14 0.07
C TYR A 502 -0.56 -7.94 -0.17
N PRO A 503 -1.23 -7.72 -1.30
CA PRO A 503 -2.37 -8.53 -1.68
C PRO A 503 -1.91 -9.97 -1.88
N HIS A 504 -2.54 -10.90 -1.18
CA HIS A 504 -2.22 -12.31 -1.21
C HIS A 504 -3.47 -13.14 -1.55
N VAL A 505 -3.26 -14.24 -2.26
CA VAL A 505 -4.31 -15.22 -2.56
C VAL A 505 -3.95 -16.47 -1.79
N SER A 506 -4.80 -16.90 -0.87
CA SER A 506 -4.61 -18.18 -0.18
C SER A 506 -4.62 -19.35 -1.17
N GLU A 507 -4.18 -20.52 -0.70
CA GLU A 507 -4.09 -21.76 -1.49
C GLU A 507 -5.33 -22.04 -2.35
N TYR A 508 -6.53 -21.82 -1.80
CA TYR A 508 -7.82 -22.11 -2.42
C TYR A 508 -8.51 -20.89 -3.05
N GLY A 509 -7.85 -19.73 -3.05
CA GLY A 509 -8.37 -18.52 -3.68
C GLY A 509 -9.09 -17.53 -2.76
N ALA A 510 -9.10 -17.74 -1.43
CA ALA A 510 -9.60 -16.72 -0.51
C ALA A 510 -8.66 -15.51 -0.52
N PRO A 511 -9.21 -14.28 -0.59
CA PRO A 511 -8.41 -13.07 -0.60
C PRO A 511 -7.81 -12.80 0.77
N ASP A 512 -6.61 -12.26 0.77
CA ASP A 512 -5.90 -11.83 1.97
C ASP A 512 -5.11 -10.55 1.65
N LEU A 513 -4.84 -9.75 2.68
CA LEU A 513 -4.04 -8.54 2.56
C LEU A 513 -3.20 -8.36 3.81
N ILE A 514 -1.88 -8.42 3.61
CA ILE A 514 -0.93 -8.08 4.65
C ILE A 514 -0.55 -6.61 4.46
N GLU A 515 -0.70 -5.81 5.51
CA GLU A 515 -0.25 -4.42 5.53
C GLU A 515 0.99 -4.30 6.41
N SER A 516 1.96 -3.52 5.93
CA SER A 516 3.11 -3.08 6.72
C SER A 516 3.17 -1.57 6.72
N ALA A 517 3.30 -1.00 7.91
CA ALA A 517 3.62 0.40 8.13
C ALA A 517 5.15 0.61 8.14
N ILE A 518 5.63 1.62 7.41
CA ILE A 518 7.02 2.08 7.46
C ILE A 518 6.97 3.52 7.99
N PRO A 519 7.19 3.72 9.30
CA PRO A 519 7.14 5.06 9.87
C PRO A 519 8.31 5.88 9.35
N ALA A 520 7.98 7.01 8.73
CA ALA A 520 8.91 7.99 8.19
C ALA A 520 9.03 9.21 9.11
N THR A 521 9.29 8.93 10.39
CA THR A 521 9.37 9.93 11.46
C THR A 521 10.73 9.88 12.15
N GLN A 522 11.23 11.04 12.59
CA GLN A 522 12.39 11.05 13.50
C GLN A 522 11.98 10.49 14.87
N ASP A 523 12.91 9.95 15.64
CA ASP A 523 12.60 9.24 16.89
C ASP A 523 11.79 10.09 17.90
N ALA A 524 12.05 11.40 17.96
CA ALA A 524 11.33 12.34 18.81
C ALA A 524 9.85 12.56 18.42
N GLU A 525 9.46 12.23 17.18
CA GLU A 525 8.12 12.47 16.64
C GLU A 525 7.21 11.24 16.70
N ARG A 526 7.72 10.12 17.26
CA ARG A 526 6.93 8.88 17.44
C ARG A 526 5.69 9.05 18.31
N ALA A 527 5.60 10.11 19.10
CA ALA A 527 4.42 10.44 19.88
C ALA A 527 3.18 10.68 18.99
N LEU A 528 3.34 11.15 17.76
CA LEU A 528 2.20 11.41 16.86
C LEU A 528 1.49 10.13 16.42
N HIS A 529 2.18 9.00 16.33
CA HIS A 529 1.58 7.68 16.05
C HIS A 529 0.60 7.20 17.12
N ARG A 530 0.54 7.86 18.29
CA ARG A 530 -0.50 7.61 19.31
C ARG A 530 -1.82 8.28 19.01
N TYR A 531 -1.83 9.27 18.12
CA TYR A 531 -3.01 10.10 17.81
C TYR A 531 -3.52 9.86 16.40
N PHE A 532 -2.80 9.07 15.60
CA PHE A 532 -3.03 8.89 14.18
C PHE A 532 -2.80 7.42 13.79
N PRO A 533 -3.59 6.86 12.87
CA PRO A 533 -3.50 5.44 12.53
C PRO A 533 -2.15 5.12 11.89
N THR A 534 -1.54 4.01 12.28
CA THR A 534 -0.36 3.47 11.59
C THR A 534 -0.75 2.50 10.48
N LEU A 535 -1.79 1.69 10.72
CA LEU A 535 -2.39 0.76 9.76
C LEU A 535 -3.73 1.30 9.29
N VAL A 536 -4.00 1.20 7.99
CA VAL A 536 -5.16 1.81 7.31
C VAL A 536 -6.11 0.76 6.75
N PHE A 537 -5.58 -0.36 6.24
CA PHE A 537 -6.35 -1.40 5.55
C PHE A 537 -6.57 -2.65 6.38
N THR A 538 -5.79 -2.81 7.43
CA THR A 538 -5.91 -3.88 8.41
C THR A 538 -6.30 -3.27 9.73
N ALA A 539 -7.17 -3.95 10.48
CA ALA A 539 -7.30 -3.63 11.89
C ALA A 539 -5.92 -3.82 12.49
N GLY A 540 -5.38 -2.76 13.11
CA GLY A 540 -4.22 -2.95 13.96
C GLY A 540 -4.54 -4.06 14.94
N ASP A 541 -3.50 -4.78 15.39
CA ASP A 541 -3.63 -5.50 16.65
C ASP A 541 -4.17 -4.43 17.59
N GLY A 542 -5.47 -4.54 17.90
CA GLY A 542 -6.06 -3.68 18.90
C GLY A 542 -5.05 -3.77 20.02
N ALA A 543 -4.71 -2.64 20.59
CA ALA A 543 -4.06 -2.69 21.87
C ALA A 543 -5.09 -3.32 22.84
N ASP A 544 -5.40 -4.62 22.70
CA ASP A 544 -5.42 -5.58 23.79
C ASP A 544 -4.05 -5.41 24.47
N LEU A 545 -3.92 -4.27 25.15
CA LEU A 545 -3.23 -4.15 26.40
C LEU A 545 -4.03 -5.03 27.35
N ASP A 546 -4.03 -6.33 27.10
CA ASP A 546 -4.72 -7.32 27.90
C ASP A 546 -4.23 -7.13 29.33
N ASP A 547 -5.04 -6.51 30.19
CA ASP A 547 -5.87 -7.12 31.26
C ASP A 547 -5.46 -8.49 31.85
N ALA A 548 -4.51 -9.22 31.26
CA ALA A 548 -3.96 -10.48 31.75
C ALA A 548 -3.02 -10.32 32.96
N GLU A 549 -2.64 -9.09 33.35
CA GLU A 549 -1.89 -8.80 34.59
C GLU A 549 -2.75 -8.27 35.76
N ILE A 550 -4.09 -8.19 35.63
CA ILE A 550 -4.98 -7.75 36.73
C ILE A 550 -5.48 -8.92 37.61
N GLN A 551 -5.02 -10.16 37.40
CA GLN A 551 -5.31 -11.32 38.28
C GLN A 551 -4.08 -12.10 38.77
N SER A 552 -3.02 -11.39 39.17
CA SER A 552 -1.99 -11.92 40.09
C SER A 552 -1.56 -10.85 41.08
#